data_AF-A0A7C5FWQ2-F1
#
_entry.id   AF-A0A7C5FWQ2-F1
#
_cell.length_a   1.000
_cell.length_b   1.000
_cell.length_c   1.000
_cell.angle_alpha   90.00
_cell.angle_beta   90.00
_cell.angle_gamma   90.00
#
_symmetry.space_group_name_H-M   'P 1'
#
loop_
_entity.id
_entity.type
_entity.pdbx_description
1 polymer ?
#
loop_
_entity_poly.entity_id
_entity_poly.type
_entity_poly.pdbx_seq_one_letter_code
_entity_poly.pdbx_strand_id
1 'polypeptide(L)' 'MRQSALFLSKKSWVILADEPTGNLDPATADSVAAMLRELNDEGVTIVMVTHDPRMAAHAGRVERLVDGRIAATKVAPAM' A
#
# COMPACT_ATOMS: atom_id res chain seq x y z
N MET A 1 25.81 -9.37 -35.64
CA MET A 1 24.60 -8.63 -35.24
C MET A 1 23.60 -9.61 -34.62
N ARG A 2 23.62 -9.77 -33.30
CA ARG A 2 22.59 -10.49 -32.53
C ARG A 2 22.29 -9.66 -31.31
N GLN A 3 21.30 -8.76 -31.41
CA GLN A 3 20.79 -8.01 -30.28
C GLN A 3 19.98 -8.98 -29.41
N SER A 4 20.55 -9.41 -28.29
CA SER A 4 19.82 -10.14 -27.26
C SER A 4 19.80 -9.24 -26.02
N ALA A 5 18.96 -8.20 -26.07
CA ALA A 5 18.69 -7.38 -24.90
C ALA A 5 17.57 -8.06 -24.10
N LEU A 6 17.94 -8.75 -23.02
CA LEU A 6 16.98 -9.13 -21.98
C LEU A 6 16.63 -7.87 -21.20
N PHE A 7 15.53 -7.23 -21.56
CA PHE A 7 14.96 -6.11 -20.80
C PHE A 7 14.17 -6.71 -19.63
N LEU A 8 14.78 -6.80 -18.46
CA LEU A 8 14.03 -7.05 -17.22
C LEU A 8 13.26 -5.77 -16.86
N SER A 9 11.96 -5.85 -17.14
CA SER A 9 10.91 -4.85 -16.93
C SER A 9 10.88 -4.27 -15.51
N LYS A 10 10.51 -2.99 -15.41
CA LYS A 10 10.22 -2.13 -14.24
C LYS A 10 10.49 -2.76 -12.86
N LYS A 11 11.48 -2.20 -12.13
CA LYS A 11 11.64 -2.35 -10.67
C LYS A 11 10.30 -2.12 -9.97
N SER A 12 9.54 -3.17 -9.70
CA SER A 12 8.29 -3.12 -8.95
C SER A 12 8.63 -3.45 -7.51
N TRP A 13 8.78 -2.42 -6.68
CA TRP A 13 9.11 -2.59 -5.27
C TRP A 13 7.81 -2.91 -4.52
N VAL A 14 7.89 -3.83 -3.55
CA VAL A 14 6.78 -4.12 -2.64
C VAL A 14 7.19 -3.68 -1.24
N ILE A 15 6.36 -2.84 -0.62
CA ILE A 15 6.52 -2.44 0.78
C ILE A 15 5.50 -3.21 1.61
N LEU A 16 5.99 -3.92 2.62
CA LEU A 16 5.16 -4.51 3.67
C LEU A 16 5.28 -3.64 4.92
N ALA A 17 4.17 -3.07 5.38
CA ALA A 17 4.17 -2.18 6.54
C ALA A 17 3.22 -2.69 7.63
N ASP A 18 3.77 -2.99 8.80
CA ASP A 18 2.97 -3.37 9.97
C ASP A 18 2.71 -2.11 10.83
N GLU A 19 1.45 -1.68 10.89
CA GLU A 19 1.00 -0.47 11.58
C GLU A 19 1.91 0.77 11.38
N PRO A 20 2.08 1.28 10.15
CA PRO A 20 3.08 2.30 9.80
C PRO A 20 2.92 3.65 10.51
N THR A 21 1.78 3.88 11.15
CA THR A 21 1.45 5.11 11.88
C THR A 21 1.13 4.87 13.35
N GLY A 22 1.34 3.64 13.85
CA GLY A 22 1.21 3.35 15.28
C GLY A 22 2.13 4.26 16.09
N ASN A 23 1.60 4.87 17.15
CA ASN A 23 2.29 5.82 18.05
C ASN A 23 2.66 7.20 17.45
N LEU A 24 2.20 7.55 16.26
CA LEU A 24 2.38 8.90 15.72
C LEU A 24 1.23 9.83 16.12
N ASP A 25 1.53 11.12 16.27
CA ASP A 25 0.49 12.13 16.36
C ASP A 25 -0.25 12.27 15.00
N PRO A 26 -1.48 12.81 14.98
CA PRO A 26 -2.29 12.85 13.76
C PRO A 26 -1.60 13.54 12.56
N ALA A 27 -0.86 14.64 12.77
CA ALA A 27 -0.24 15.38 11.68
C ALA A 27 0.92 14.59 11.05
N THR A 28 1.70 13.91 11.89
CA THR A 28 2.78 13.03 11.43
C THR A 28 2.22 11.79 10.72
N ALA A 29 1.13 11.21 11.24
CA ALA A 29 0.45 10.09 10.60
C ALA A 29 -0.08 10.44 9.19
N ASP A 30 -0.67 11.62 9.02
CA ASP A 30 -1.14 12.11 7.73
C ASP A 30 0.01 12.31 6.74
N SER A 31 1.15 12.81 7.22
CA SER A 31 2.36 12.97 6.41
C SER A 31 2.91 11.61 5.94
N VAL A 32 2.92 10.60 6.80
CA VAL A 32 3.30 9.23 6.43
C VAL A 32 2.33 8.63 5.42
N ALA A 33 1.02 8.82 5.61
CA ALA A 33 0.01 8.36 4.65
C ALA A 33 0.22 8.98 3.26
N ALA A 34 0.52 10.28 3.19
CA ALA A 34 0.82 10.99 1.95
C ALA A 34 2.05 10.43 1.25
N MET A 35 3.16 10.21 1.96
CA MET A 35 4.37 9.62 1.39
C MET A 35 4.12 8.20 0.84
N LEU A 36 3.39 7.36 1.58
CA LEU A 36 3.04 6.02 1.10
C LEU A 36 2.17 6.11 -0.16
N ARG A 37 1.26 7.08 -0.23
CA ARG A 37 0.44 7.29 -1.41
C ARG A 37 1.28 7.70 -2.63
N GLU A 38 2.20 8.64 -2.46
CA GLU A 38 3.11 9.08 -3.53
C GLU A 38 3.93 7.91 -4.09
N LEU A 39 4.49 7.06 -3.22
CA LEU A 39 5.20 5.85 -3.64
C LEU A 39 4.29 4.89 -4.41
N ASN A 40 3.03 4.74 -3.97
CA ASN A 40 2.08 3.90 -4.69
C ASN A 40 1.76 4.45 -6.09
N ASP A 41 1.60 5.76 -6.21
CA ASP A 41 1.37 6.45 -7.48
C ASP A 41 2.59 6.33 -8.42
N GLU A 42 3.81 6.23 -7.88
CA GLU A 42 5.04 5.93 -8.64
C GLU A 42 5.17 4.45 -9.08
N GLY A 43 4.22 3.60 -8.69
CA GLY A 43 4.15 2.19 -9.08
C GLY A 43 4.72 1.20 -8.05
N VAL A 44 4.98 1.66 -6.82
CA VAL A 44 5.33 0.77 -5.70
C VAL A 44 4.05 0.09 -5.19
N THR A 45 4.10 -1.23 -5.00
CA THR A 45 2.97 -1.94 -4.36
C THR A 45 3.13 -1.84 -2.85
N ILE A 46 2.07 -1.45 -2.15
CA ILE A 46 2.07 -1.34 -0.70
C ILE A 46 1.04 -2.30 -0.13
N VAL A 47 1.48 -3.14 0.80
CA VAL A 47 0.62 -3.99 1.62
C VAL A 47 0.85 -3.58 3.06
N MET A 48 -0.20 -3.14 3.73
CA MET A 48 -0.10 -2.70 5.11
C MET A 48 -1.20 -3.29 5.99
N VAL A 49 -0.86 -3.50 7.26
CA VAL A 49 -1.80 -3.83 8.32
C VAL A 49 -2.03 -2.57 9.15
N THR A 50 -3.30 -2.24 9.42
CA THR A 50 -3.65 -1.10 10.25
C THR A 50 -5.03 -1.29 10.88
N HIS A 51 -5.20 -0.77 12.09
CA HIS A 51 -6.50 -0.62 12.73
C HIS A 51 -7.08 0.79 12.53
N ASP A 52 -6.34 1.74 11.94
CA ASP A 52 -6.84 3.10 11.67
C ASP A 52 -7.65 3.14 10.35
N PRO A 53 -8.97 3.42 10.41
CA PRO A 53 -9.81 3.51 9.22
C PRO A 53 -9.42 4.65 8.28
N ARG A 54 -8.76 5.72 8.77
CA ARG A 54 -8.28 6.82 7.93
C ARG A 54 -7.14 6.36 7.04
N MET A 55 -6.18 5.62 7.59
CA MET A 55 -5.10 5.01 6.82
C MET A 55 -5.63 4.02 5.77
N ALA A 56 -6.57 3.16 6.17
CA ALA A 56 -7.21 2.22 5.25
C ALA A 56 -7.97 2.91 4.10
N ALA A 57 -8.49 4.13 4.32
CA ALA A 57 -9.20 4.89 3.28
C ALA A 57 -8.30 5.35 2.12
N HIS A 58 -6.98 5.41 2.32
CA HIS A 58 -6.02 5.73 1.25
C HIS A 58 -5.73 4.54 0.33
N ALA A 59 -6.07 3.32 0.74
CA ALA A 59 -5.78 2.11 -0.02
C ALA A 59 -6.79 1.86 -1.15
N GLY A 60 -6.29 1.42 -2.31
CA GLY A 60 -7.15 0.99 -3.43
C GLY A 60 -7.94 -0.29 -3.13
N ARG A 61 -7.47 -1.11 -2.17
CA ARG A 61 -8.12 -2.34 -1.72
C ARG A 61 -7.91 -2.51 -0.23
N VAL A 62 -8.97 -2.92 0.48
CA VAL A 62 -8.97 -3.18 1.91
C VAL A 62 -9.54 -4.57 2.16
N GLU A 63 -8.76 -5.42 2.82
CA GLU A 63 -9.19 -6.73 3.29
C GLU A 63 -9.41 -6.67 4.80
N ARG A 64 -10.60 -7.05 5.26
CA ARG A 64 -10.91 -7.16 6.69
C ARG A 64 -10.63 -8.58 7.15
N LEU A 65 -9.63 -8.74 8.01
CA LEU A 65 -9.28 -10.02 8.63
C LEU A 65 -10.01 -10.21 9.95
N VAL A 66 -10.64 -11.37 10.16
CA VAL A 66 -11.27 -11.80 11.42
C VAL A 66 -10.92 -13.27 11.64
N ASP A 67 -10.40 -13.62 12.81
CA ASP A 67 -10.04 -14.99 13.18
C ASP A 67 -9.21 -15.73 12.10
N GLY A 68 -8.23 -15.02 11.52
CA GLY A 68 -7.34 -15.55 10.49
C GLY A 68 -7.98 -15.74 9.11
N ARG A 69 -9.20 -15.23 8.89
CA ARG A 69 -9.93 -15.33 7.63
C ARG A 69 -10.32 -13.97 7.10
N ILE A 70 -10.33 -13.82 5.78
CA ILE A 70 -10.88 -12.64 5.13
C ILE A 70 -12.40 -12.67 5.29
N ALA A 71 -12.93 -11.71 6.06
CA ALA A 71 -14.34 -11.57 6.34
C ALA A 71 -15.04 -10.61 5.37
N ALA A 72 -14.31 -9.64 4.81
CA ALA A 72 -14.84 -8.70 3.82
C ALA A 72 -13.72 -8.11 2.96
N THR A 73 -14.06 -7.80 1.71
CA THR A 73 -13.19 -7.10 0.75
C THR A 73 -13.88 -5.82 0.30
N LYS A 74 -13.16 -4.70 0.37
CA LYS A 74 -13.57 -3.42 -0.24
C LYS A 74 -12.54 -3.04 -1.29
N VAL A 75 -13.00 -2.70 -2.48
CA VAL A 75 -12.17 -2.18 -3.57
C VAL A 75 -12.64 -0.76 -3.85
N ALA A 76 -11.72 0.21 -3.75
CA ALA A 76 -12.00 1.57 -4.18
C ALA A 76 -12.18 1.58 -5.71
N PRO A 77 -13.08 2.40 -6.26
CA PRO A 77 -13.18 2.55 -7.70
C PRO A 77 -11.82 2.93 -8.28
N ALA A 78 -11.47 2.37 -9.44
CA ALA A 78 -10.26 2.74 -10.15
C ALA A 78 -10.30 4.25 -10.43
N MET A 79 -9.26 4.97 -9.99
CA MET A 79 -9.04 6.38 -10.33
C MET A 79 -8.56 6.53 -11.76
#